data_AF-A0A7J3IF70-F1
#
_entry.id   AF-A0A7J3IF70-F1
#
_cell.length_a   1.000
_cell.length_b   1.000
_cell.length_c   1.000
_cell.angle_alpha   90.00
_cell.angle_beta   90.00
_cell.angle_gamma   90.00
#
_symmetry.space_group_name_H-M   'P 1'
#
loop_
_entity.id
_entity.type
_entity.pdbx_description
1 polymer ?
#
loop_
_entity_poly.entity_id
_entity_poly.type
_entity_poly.pdbx_seq_one_letter_code
_entity_poly.pdbx_strand_id
1 'polypeptide(L)' 'MSERVNAVLNGKMPDVVPMLIYSNHLPRGEFERNMRNMGLGLDVRCSVYRVYMPNVKVEERRAGNYLYTTYITPRGKLS' A
#
# COMPACT_ATOMS: atom_id res chain seq x y z
N MET A 1 6.80 0.18 19.03
CA MET A 1 6.86 0.60 17.62
C MET A 1 5.90 1.74 17.30
N SER A 2 4.58 1.56 17.43
CA SER A 2 3.57 2.62 17.14
C SER A 2 3.85 3.95 17.86
N GLU A 3 4.17 3.90 19.15
CA GLU A 3 4.51 5.09 19.94
C GLU A 3 5.71 5.88 19.40
N ARG A 4 6.76 5.18 18.96
CA ARG A 4 7.97 5.80 18.37
C ARG A 4 7.66 6.47 17.04
N VAL A 5 6.83 5.84 16.20
CA VAL A 5 6.37 6.44 14.94
C VAL A 5 5.56 7.71 15.23
N ASN A 6 4.61 7.64 16.16
CA ASN A 6 3.82 8.81 16.56
C ASN A 6 4.69 9.92 17.16
N ALA A 7 5.73 9.59 17.94
CA ALA A 7 6.66 10.58 18.46
C ALA A 7 7.34 11.36 17.31
N VAL A 8 7.90 10.65 16.33
CA VAL A 8 8.51 11.26 15.14
C VAL A 8 7.51 12.12 14.36
N LEU A 9 6.30 11.60 14.10
CA LEU A 9 5.26 12.35 13.38
C LEU A 9 4.80 13.62 14.11
N ASN A 10 4.93 13.66 15.43
CA ASN A 10 4.66 14.85 16.26
C ASN A 10 5.89 15.74 16.49
N GLY A 11 7.00 15.50 15.78
CA GLY A 11 8.24 16.28 15.92
C GLY A 11 8.99 16.05 17.22
N LYS A 12 8.69 14.96 17.94
CA LYS A 12 9.37 14.56 19.18
C LYS A 12 10.53 13.61 18.87
N MET A 13 11.51 13.56 19.77
CA MET A 13 12.61 12.60 19.69
C MET A 13 12.20 11.26 20.30
N PRO A 14 12.19 10.14 19.55
CA PRO A 14 11.96 8.82 20.11
C PRO A 14 13.23 8.31 20.84
N ASP A 15 13.06 7.31 21.70
CA ASP A 15 14.15 6.58 22.35
C ASP A 15 15.01 5.79 21.35
N VAL A 16 14.41 5.33 20.25
CA VAL A 16 15.07 4.66 19.13
C VAL A 16 14.40 5.08 17.82
N VAL A 17 15.17 5.27 16.75
CA VAL A 17 14.63 5.57 15.42
C VAL A 17 13.70 4.43 14.95
N PRO A 18 12.41 4.69 14.66
CA PRO A 18 11.50 3.65 14.17
C PRO A 18 11.84 3.26 12.73
N MET A 19 12.03 1.97 12.49
CA MET A 19 12.27 1.41 11.15
C MET A 19 10.95 1.04 10.47
N LEU A 20 10.69 1.64 9.31
CA LEU A 20 9.50 1.39 8.49
C LEU A 20 9.91 0.95 7.10
N ILE A 21 9.12 0.04 6.50
CA ILE A 21 9.25 -0.34 5.09
C ILE A 21 7.88 -0.29 4.42
N TYR A 22 7.85 0.14 3.15
CA TYR A 22 6.64 0.01 2.34
C TYR A 22 6.22 -1.45 2.23
N SER A 23 4.95 -1.72 2.54
CA SER A 23 4.43 -3.09 2.59
C SER A 23 4.59 -3.87 1.28
N ASN A 24 4.63 -3.19 0.13
CA ASN A 24 4.87 -3.82 -1.18
C ASN A 24 6.34 -4.13 -1.49
N HIS A 25 7.29 -3.69 -0.66
CA HIS A 25 8.73 -3.92 -0.84
C HIS A 25 9.27 -5.04 0.08
N LEU A 26 8.51 -5.47 1.09
CA LEU A 26 8.92 -6.53 1.99
C LEU A 26 8.48 -7.91 1.43
N PRO A 27 9.41 -8.88 1.31
CA PRO A 27 9.05 -10.25 0.98
C PRO A 27 8.00 -10.79 1.97
N ARG A 28 6.89 -11.28 1.44
CA ARG A 28 5.75 -11.75 2.23
C ARG A 28 6.04 -13.10 2.88
N GLY A 29 5.21 -13.46 3.87
CA GLY A 29 5.28 -14.76 4.51
C GLY A 29 6.15 -14.75 5.78
N GLU A 30 6.99 -15.78 5.94
CA GLU A 30 7.77 -15.97 7.16
C GLU A 30 8.79 -14.83 7.40
N PHE A 31 9.47 -14.39 6.33
CA PHE A 31 10.42 -13.30 6.41
C PHE A 31 9.78 -12.01 6.94
N GLU A 32 8.63 -11.61 6.36
CA GLU A 32 7.85 -10.47 6.87
C GLU A 32 7.53 -10.63 8.35
N ARG A 33 7.02 -11.80 8.77
CA ARG A 33 6.64 -12.05 10.17
C ARG A 33 7.83 -11.90 11.11
N ASN A 34 8.99 -12.47 10.76
CA ASN A 34 10.19 -12.40 11.59
C ASN A 34 10.68 -10.96 11.74
N MET A 35 10.74 -10.20 10.64
CA MET A 35 11.14 -8.79 10.69
C MET A 35 10.18 -7.95 11.53
N ARG A 36 8.87 -8.20 11.43
CA ARG A 36 7.86 -7.51 12.26
C ARG A 36 7.99 -7.87 13.73
N ASN A 37 8.27 -9.13 14.07
CA ASN A 37 8.54 -9.56 15.43
C ASN A 37 9.80 -8.88 16.01
N MET A 38 10.79 -8.59 15.17
CA MET A 38 11.98 -7.80 15.55
C MET A 38 11.72 -6.29 15.67
N GLY A 39 10.50 -5.82 15.37
CA GLY A 39 10.09 -4.43 15.52
C GLY A 39 10.02 -3.61 14.24
N LEU A 40 10.22 -4.22 13.05
CA LEU A 40 9.98 -3.55 11.77
C LEU A 40 8.50 -3.21 11.61
N GLY A 41 8.19 -1.95 11.39
CA GLY A 41 6.83 -1.52 11.07
C GLY A 41 6.58 -1.51 9.56
N LEU A 42 5.31 -1.64 9.18
CA LEU A 42 4.88 -1.56 7.79
C LEU A 42 4.25 -0.19 7.52
N ASP A 43 4.74 0.48 6.49
CA ASP A 43 4.00 1.56 5.83
C ASP A 43 3.00 0.92 4.87
N VAL A 44 1.72 1.00 5.27
CA VAL A 44 0.60 0.49 4.50
C VAL A 44 -0.17 1.68 3.94
N ARG A 45 -0.20 1.77 2.62
CA ARG A 45 -0.97 2.80 1.92
C ARG A 45 -2.45 2.67 2.28
N CYS A 46 -2.98 3.70 2.94
CA CYS A 46 -4.40 3.83 3.22
C CYS A 46 -4.97 4.98 2.37
N SER A 47 -6.07 4.74 1.67
CA SER A 47 -6.76 5.82 0.96
C SER A 47 -7.59 6.63 1.96
N VAL A 48 -7.29 7.93 2.09
CA VAL A 48 -8.08 8.85 2.95
C VAL A 48 -9.30 9.44 2.23
N TYR A 49 -9.48 9.09 0.97
CA TYR A 49 -10.60 9.52 0.15
C TYR A 49 -11.13 8.36 -0.69
N ARG A 50 -12.37 8.49 -1.16
CA ARG A 50 -12.99 7.56 -2.10
C ARG A 50 -13.07 8.20 -3.47
N VAL A 51 -12.65 7.48 -4.50
CA VAL A 51 -12.82 7.89 -5.90
C VAL A 51 -14.11 7.29 -6.44
N TYR A 52 -14.91 8.09 -7.12
CA TYR A 52 -16.11 7.64 -7.82
C TYR A 52 -16.05 8.05 -9.29
N MET A 53 -16.21 7.09 -10.19
CA MET A 53 -16.15 7.29 -11.65
C MET A 53 -17.51 6.90 -12.26
N PRO A 54 -18.52 7.78 -12.21
CA PRO A 54 -19.83 7.47 -12.76
C PRO A 54 -19.73 7.20 -14.26
N ASN A 55 -20.45 6.18 -14.73
CA ASN A 55 -20.46 5.73 -16.13
C ASN A 55 -19.13 5.19 -16.65
N VAL A 56 -18.17 4.88 -15.78
CA VAL A 56 -16.95 4.15 -16.13
C VAL A 56 -17.04 2.73 -15.59
N LYS A 57 -16.94 1.74 -16.47
CA LYS A 57 -16.81 0.32 -16.08
C LYS A 57 -15.36 -0.10 -16.23
N VAL A 58 -14.80 -0.71 -15.19
CA VAL A 58 -13.44 -1.26 -15.21
C VAL A 58 -13.55 -2.78 -15.39
N GLU A 59 -12.87 -3.30 -16.40
CA GLU A 59 -12.76 -4.73 -16.66
C GLU A 59 -11.30 -5.16 -16.53
N GLU A 60 -11.05 -6.15 -15.68
CA GLU A 60 -9.72 -6.71 -15.48
C GLU A 60 -9.65 -8.11 -16.11
N ARG A 61 -8.63 -8.33 -16.93
CA ARG A 61 -8.32 -9.64 -17.52
C ARG A 61 -6.89 -10.01 -17.21
N ARG A 62 -6.69 -11.22 -16.67
CA ARG A 62 -5.35 -11.80 -16.51
C ARG A 62 -4.99 -12.68 -17.68
N ALA A 63 -3.78 -12.54 -18.20
CA ALA A 63 -3.19 -13.49 -19.15
C ALA A 63 -1.75 -13.78 -18.73
N GLY A 64 -1.51 -14.97 -18.18
CA GLY A 64 -0.26 -15.31 -17.51
C GLY A 64 0.03 -14.37 -16.34
N ASN A 65 1.20 -13.72 -16.38
CA ASN A 65 1.66 -12.78 -15.35
C ASN A 65 1.20 -11.34 -15.58
N TYR A 66 0.46 -11.08 -16.67
CA TYR A 66 0.00 -9.74 -17.02
C TYR A 66 -1.44 -9.51 -16.57
N LEU A 67 -1.68 -8.33 -15.99
CA LEU A 67 -3.00 -7.79 -15.71
C LEU A 67 -3.31 -6.72 -16.77
N TYR A 68 -4.33 -6.95 -17.57
CA TYR A 68 -4.89 -5.98 -18.50
C TYR A 68 -6.09 -5.32 -17.85
N THR A 69 -6.10 -3.99 -17.79
CA THR A 69 -7.22 -3.22 -17.25
C THR A 69 -7.82 -2.38 -18.36
N THR A 70 -9.07 -2.68 -18.73
CA THR A 70 -9.80 -1.88 -19.72
C THR A 70 -10.79 -0.96 -19.00
N TYR A 71 -10.69 0.34 -19.26
CA TYR A 71 -11.65 1.34 -18.82
C TYR A 71 -12.65 1.61 -19.94
N ILE A 72 -13.89 1.22 -19.72
CA ILE A 72 -15.00 1.50 -20.63
C ILE A 72 -15.64 2.81 -20.17
N THR A 73 -15.40 3.87 -20.94
CA THR A 73 -15.91 5.22 -20.68
C THR A 73 -17.01 5.59 -21.69
N PRO A 74 -17.80 6.65 -21.44
CA PRO A 74 -18.79 7.12 -22.41
C PRO A 74 -18.19 7.58 -23.76
N ARG A 75 -16.89 7.89 -23.79
CA ARG A 75 -16.16 8.35 -25.00
C ARG A 75 -15.48 7.20 -25.74
N GLY A 76 -15.42 6.00 -25.16
CA GLY A 76 -14.70 4.86 -25.71
C GLY A 76 -13.94 4.05 -24.68
N LYS A 77 -13.16 3.09 -25.17
CA LYS A 77 -12.39 2.15 -24.34
C LYS A 77 -10.92 2.58 -24.27
N LEU A 78 -10.31 2.45 -23.09
CA LEU A 78 -8.89 2.65 -22.84
C LEU A 78 -8.29 1.35 -22.29
N SER A 79 -7.15 0.89 -22.81
CA SER A 79 -6.46 -0.34 -22.38
C SER A 79 -4.96 -0.17 -22.33
#